data_AF-A0A9D4FPT4-F1
#
_entry.id   AF-A0A9D4FPT4-F1
#
_cell.length_a   1.000
_cell.length_b   1.000
_cell.length_c   1.000
_cell.angle_alpha   90.00
_cell.angle_beta   90.00
_cell.angle_gamma   90.00
#
_symmetry.space_group_name_H-M   'P 1'
#
loop_
_entity.id
_entity.type
_entity.pdbx_description
1 polymer ?
#
loop_
_entity_poly.entity_id
_entity_poly.type
_entity_poly.pdbx_seq_one_letter_code
_entity_poly.pdbx_strand_id
1 'polypeptide(L)' 'MDVVRNYIGTLDIPRPSSRVEIVAAMRIIRYEFKAKAIKKRKVDHLVSVDGVRVYVCKWKKVHIVEIFNR' A
#
# COMPACT_ATOMS: atom_id res chain seq x y z
N MET A 1 14.38 7.42 10.95
CA MET A 1 13.43 6.41 11.47
C MET A 1 13.08 5.47 10.32
N ASP A 2 13.70 4.29 10.30
CA ASP A 2 13.52 3.29 9.26
C ASP A 2 12.18 2.60 9.42
N VAL A 3 11.10 3.23 8.94
CA VAL A 3 9.81 2.58 8.82
C VAL A 3 9.97 1.51 7.73
N VAL A 4 9.93 0.23 8.09
CA VAL A 4 9.99 -0.87 7.12
C VAL A 4 8.73 -0.80 6.22
N ARG A 5 8.90 -0.40 4.96
CA ARG A 5 7.81 -0.19 4.00
C ARG A 5 7.61 -1.43 3.11
N ASN A 6 6.57 -2.18 3.43
CA ASN A 6 6.20 -3.41 2.72
C ASN A 6 4.79 -3.29 2.15
N TYR A 7 4.68 -3.36 0.82
CA TYR A 7 3.41 -3.39 0.12
C TYR A 7 2.79 -4.79 0.21
N ILE A 8 1.56 -4.86 0.72
CA ILE A 8 0.78 -6.10 0.84
C ILE A 8 -0.05 -6.32 -0.41
N GLY A 9 -0.77 -5.29 -0.86
CA GLY A 9 -1.72 -5.35 -1.96
C GLY A 9 -2.73 -4.20 -1.90
N THR A 10 -3.62 -4.17 -2.89
CA THR A 10 -4.75 -3.23 -3.02
C THR A 10 -6.05 -4.01 -3.11
N LEU A 11 -7.10 -3.45 -2.52
CA LEU A 11 -8.47 -3.94 -2.58
C LEU A 11 -9.39 -2.72 -2.67
N ASP A 12 -10.49 -2.85 -3.39
CA ASP A 12 -11.54 -1.83 -3.38
C ASP A 12 -12.39 -1.97 -2.12
N ILE A 13 -12.49 -0.87 -1.37
CA ILE A 13 -13.15 -0.82 -0.06
C ILE A 13 -13.98 0.45 -0.02
N PRO A 14 -15.20 0.44 0.54
CA PRO A 14 -15.94 1.68 0.79
C PRO A 14 -15.10 2.66 1.61
N ARG A 15 -15.30 3.96 1.38
CA ARG A 15 -14.54 5.03 2.01
C ARG A 15 -14.70 4.95 3.54
N PRO A 16 -13.63 4.67 4.30
CA PRO A 16 -13.71 4.60 5.76
C PRO A 16 -13.85 6.00 6.35
N SER A 17 -14.75 6.14 7.32
CA SER A 17 -15.04 7.39 8.01
C SER A 17 -14.40 7.46 9.40
N SER A 18 -14.14 6.30 10.00
CA SER A 18 -13.62 6.16 11.37
C SER A 18 -12.29 5.42 11.43
N ARG A 19 -11.49 5.68 12.48
CA ARG A 19 -10.23 4.94 12.73
C ARG A 19 -10.46 3.43 12.83
N VAL A 20 -11.59 3.00 13.37
CA VAL A 20 -11.94 1.58 13.52
C VAL A 20 -12.16 0.94 12.16
N GLU A 21 -12.89 1.61 11.26
CA GLU A 21 -13.08 1.16 9.89
C GLU A 21 -11.77 1.08 9.11
N ILE A 22 -10.87 2.05 9.28
CA ILE A 22 -9.54 2.02 8.64
C ILE A 22 -8.76 0.77 9.07
N VAL A 23 -8.76 0.45 10.36
CA VAL A 23 -8.08 -0.75 10.87
C VAL A 23 -8.76 -2.02 10.39
N ALA A 24 -10.10 -2.06 10.33
CA ALA A 24 -10.85 -3.18 9.79
C ALA A 24 -10.52 -3.41 8.30
N ALA A 25 -10.50 -2.35 7.49
CA ALA A 25 -10.12 -2.36 6.08
C ALA A 25 -8.69 -2.89 5.88
N MET A 26 -7.72 -2.41 6.66
CA MET A 26 -6.34 -2.91 6.62
C MET A 26 -6.22 -4.39 7.00
N ARG A 27 -7.03 -4.85 7.96
CA ARG A 27 -7.10 -6.27 8.34
C ARG A 27 -7.65 -7.12 7.20
N ILE A 28 -8.73 -6.67 6.54
CA ILE A 28 -9.32 -7.37 5.39
C ILE A 28 -8.29 -7.58 4.29
N ILE A 29 -7.63 -6.50 3.84
CA ILE A 29 -6.56 -6.59 2.83
C ILE A 29 -5.48 -7.58 3.28
N ARG A 30 -5.04 -7.49 4.54
CA ARG A 30 -3.98 -8.37 5.05
C ARG A 30 -4.39 -9.84 5.00
N TYR A 31 -5.60 -10.19 5.40
CA TYR A 31 -6.05 -11.59 5.43
C TYR A 31 -6.28 -12.16 4.05
N GLU A 32 -6.81 -11.38 3.11
CA GLU A 32 -7.04 -11.82 1.74
C GLU A 32 -5.71 -12.18 1.04
N PHE A 33 -4.71 -11.30 1.16
CA PHE A 33 -3.39 -11.55 0.59
C PHE A 33 -2.60 -12.63 1.36
N LYS A 34 -2.87 -12.82 2.66
CA LYS A 34 -2.34 -13.93 3.45
C LYS A 34 -2.92 -15.28 3.00
N ALA A 35 -4.23 -15.34 2.75
CA ALA A 35 -4.90 -16.55 2.27
C ALA A 35 -4.40 -16.96 0.87
N LYS A 36 -4.09 -15.97 0.02
CA LYS A 36 -3.46 -16.16 -1.30
C LYS A 36 -1.95 -16.45 -1.23
N ALA A 37 -1.35 -16.49 -0.04
CA ALA A 37 0.08 -16.70 0.19
C ALA A 37 1.02 -15.74 -0.59
N ILE A 38 0.54 -14.55 -0.92
CA ILE A 38 1.31 -13.55 -1.68
C ILE A 38 2.31 -12.88 -0.75
N LYS A 39 3.62 -12.99 -1.07
CA LYS A 39 4.67 -12.33 -0.30
C LYS A 39 4.61 -10.82 -0.47
N LYS A 40 4.85 -10.10 0.64
CA LYS A 40 4.94 -8.64 0.63
C LYS A 40 6.11 -8.18 -0.22
N ARG A 41 5.95 -7.04 -0.90
CA ARG A 41 6.99 -6.44 -1.74
C ARG A 41 7.63 -5.28 -0.98
N LYS A 42 8.96 -5.22 -0.97
CA LYS A 42 9.67 -4.03 -0.48
C LYS A 42 9.42 -2.88 -1.45
N VAL A 43 8.99 -1.75 -0.92
CA VAL A 43 8.62 -0.57 -1.69
C VAL A 43 9.24 0.68 -1.06
N ASP A 44 9.52 1.66 -1.90
CA ASP A 44 9.89 3.01 -1.47
C ASP A 44 8.74 3.97 -1.72
N HIS A 45 8.59 4.95 -0.83
CA HIS A 45 7.52 5.93 -0.89
C HIS A 45 8.17 7.32 -0.94
N LEU A 46 7.83 8.10 -1.96
CA LEU A 46 8.21 9.50 -2.07
C LEU A 46 6.98 10.35 -1.76
N VAL A 47 7.07 11.13 -0.68
CA VAL A 47 6.03 12.05 -0.25
C VAL A 47 6.44 13.45 -0.71
N SER A 48 5.55 14.11 -1.45
CA SER A 48 5.74 15.46 -1.99
C SER A 48 4.48 16.28 -1.80
N VAL A 49 4.56 17.59 -2.03
CA VAL A 49 3.39 18.49 -1.95
C VAL A 49 2.31 18.09 -2.96
N ASP A 50 2.70 17.57 -4.12
CA ASP A 50 1.78 17.12 -5.17
C ASP A 50 1.09 15.78 -4.84
N GLY A 51 1.62 15.01 -3.89
CA GLY A 51 1.07 13.71 -3.49
C GLY A 51 2.12 12.67 -3.12
N VAL A 52 1.69 11.41 -3.10
CA VAL A 52 2.49 10.25 -2.69
C VAL A 52 2.73 9.32 -3.87
N ARG A 53 4.00 9.11 -4.21
CA ARG A 53 4.43 8.14 -5.22
C ARG A 53 4.99 6.90 -4.55
N VAL A 54 4.59 5.71 -5.01
CA VAL A 54 5.08 4.42 -4.50
C VAL A 54 5.82 3.67 -5.60
N TYR A 55 7.02 3.20 -5.27
CA TYR A 55 7.92 2.51 -6.19
C TYR A 55 8.20 1.09 -5.70
N VAL A 56 8.12 0.11 -6.59
CA VAL A 56 8.58 -1.26 -6.30
C VAL A 56 10.07 -1.35 -6.63
N CYS A 57 10.90 -1.71 -5.64
CA CYS A 57 12.33 -1.88 -5.82
C CYS A 57 12.62 -3.17 -6.62
N LYS A 58 12.52 -3.13 -7.95
CA LYS A 58 13.19 -4.10 -8.84
C LYS A 58 14.37 -3.39 -9.47
N TRP A 59 15.53 -4.04 -9.46
CA TRP A 59 16.85 -3.48 -9.81
C TRP A 59 16.95 -2.72 -11.16
N LYS A 60 15.94 -2.71 -12.04
CA LYS A 60 15.96 -1.98 -13.32
C LYS A 60 14.62 -1.42 -13.84
N LYS A 61 13.50 -1.48 -13.10
CA LYS A 61 12.20 -0.94 -13.59
C LYS A 61 11.36 -0.35 -12.45
N VAL A 62 11.27 0.98 -12.46
CA VAL A 62 10.44 1.76 -11.54
C VAL A 62 8.99 1.70 -12.05
N HIS A 63 8.21 0.76 -11.54
CA HIS A 63 6.76 0.80 -11.73
C HIS A 63 6.19 1.80 -10.73
N ILE A 64 5.68 2.91 -11.24
CA ILE A 64 4.97 3.93 -10.46
C ILE A 64 3.58 3.38 -10.18
N VAL A 65 3.26 3.18 -8.90
CA VAL A 65 1.87 3.01 -8.47
C VAL A 65 1.42 4.38 -8.01
N GLU A 66 0.78 5.14 -8.90
CA GLU A 66 0.18 6.43 -8.54
C GLU A 66 -1.07 6.16 -7.72
N ILE A 67 -1.06 6.59 -6.46
CA ILE A 67 -2.26 6.64 -5.63
C ILE A 67 -2.83 8.03 -5.86
N PHE A 68 -3.69 8.17 -6.88
CA PHE A 68 -4.25 9.45 -7.31
C PHE A 68 -5.01 10.12 -6.16
N ASN A 69 -4.75 11.41 -5.96
CA ASN A 69 -5.54 12.27 -5.09
C ASN A 69 -6.80 12.67 -5.86
N ARG A 70 -7.97 12.15 -5.48
CA ARG A 70 -9.27 12.72 -5.83
C ARG A 70 -10.22 12.61 -4.65
#